data_AF-A0A5J6JH76-F1
#
_entry.id   AF-A0A5J6JH76-F1
#
_cell.length_a   1.000
_cell.length_b   1.000
_cell.length_c   1.000
_cell.angle_alpha   90.00
_cell.angle_beta   90.00
_cell.angle_gamma   90.00
#
_symmetry.space_group_name_H-M   'P 1'
#
loop_
_entity.id
_entity.type
_entity.pdbx_description
1 polymer ?
#
loop_
_entity_poly.entity_id
_entity_poly.type
_entity_poly.pdbx_seq_one_letter_code
_entity_poly.pdbx_strand_id
1 'polypeptide(L)'
;MPEHVDAGTPDPAAPKERRKLFAALRWTAAVLVFAAVGTGVAYGISRAERTHVPGLSTLGDGRWTYPTLSRPALPVGAPLAKGPDNRPGTHYVPLTGLLLPAPEGARPDDAVKPDKDGSVSVDAFLAEYAPDRRAKLKEYLEYEGLRQLTGRGWTTADGTRTHAYLLRFHAEGFVDAFAGCSTNMQLAGAPVLEMDLSWRDVVSKQEQGAKRPEGVSLFKEPGPANGDEQTKLGCIEAGDVLSVIIQTRKGEVATVPFHQTVILQSQLLS
;
A
#
# COMPACT_ATOMS: atom_id res chain seq x y z
N MET A 1 -43.28 -51.08 91.55
CA MET A 1 -42.13 -51.51 90.73
C MET A 1 -41.84 -50.36 89.76
N PRO A 2 -40.62 -49.79 89.75
CA PRO A 2 -40.33 -48.55 89.05
C PRO A 2 -40.03 -48.82 87.56
N GLU A 3 -40.48 -47.92 86.68
CA GLU A 3 -40.13 -47.92 85.27
C GLU A 3 -38.95 -46.95 85.08
N HIS A 4 -37.82 -47.48 84.63
CA HIS A 4 -36.63 -46.72 84.27
C HIS A 4 -36.90 -45.91 83.00
N VAL A 5 -36.78 -44.58 83.09
CA VAL A 5 -36.66 -43.73 81.91
C VAL A 5 -35.18 -43.65 81.57
N ASP A 6 -34.83 -44.25 80.44
CA ASP A 6 -33.50 -44.25 79.85
C ASP A 6 -33.19 -42.87 79.24
N ALA A 7 -32.03 -42.31 79.56
CA ALA A 7 -31.61 -40.99 79.10
C ALA A 7 -30.97 -41.11 77.71
N GLY A 8 -31.60 -40.52 76.70
CA GLY A 8 -31.06 -40.45 75.34
C GLY A 8 -29.68 -39.78 75.31
N THR A 9 -28.71 -40.46 74.68
CA THR A 9 -27.37 -39.94 74.43
C THR A 9 -27.41 -38.87 73.34
N PRO A 10 -26.70 -37.72 73.45
CA PRO A 10 -26.65 -36.73 72.37
C PRO A 10 -25.70 -37.17 71.26
N ASP A 11 -26.14 -37.02 70.01
CA ASP A 11 -25.35 -37.21 68.79
C ASP A 11 -24.22 -36.15 68.70
N PRO A 12 -22.96 -36.49 68.39
CA PRO A 12 -21.87 -35.53 68.48
C PRO A 12 -21.95 -34.51 67.33
N ALA A 13 -22.10 -33.23 67.68
CA ALA A 13 -22.04 -32.13 66.73
C ALA A 13 -20.66 -32.07 66.05
N ALA A 14 -20.62 -32.18 64.72
CA ALA A 14 -19.39 -32.09 63.95
C ALA A 14 -18.63 -30.78 64.26
N PRO A 15 -17.29 -30.83 64.42
CA PRO A 15 -16.52 -29.69 64.93
C PRO A 15 -16.61 -28.47 64.00
N LYS A 16 -17.07 -27.35 64.55
CA LYS A 16 -17.32 -26.07 63.85
C LYS A 16 -16.14 -25.57 63.02
N GLU A 17 -14.92 -25.94 63.38
CA GLU A 17 -13.70 -25.50 62.70
C GLU A 17 -13.50 -26.10 61.30
N ARG A 18 -13.90 -27.37 61.09
CA ARG A 18 -13.83 -28.00 59.77
C ARG A 18 -14.70 -27.24 58.76
N ARG A 19 -15.90 -26.80 59.15
CA ARG A 19 -16.79 -26.00 58.29
C ARG A 19 -16.17 -24.65 57.87
N LYS A 20 -15.45 -23.98 58.77
CA LYS A 20 -14.78 -22.70 58.46
C LYS A 20 -13.60 -22.89 57.50
N LEU A 21 -12.81 -23.95 57.69
CA LEU A 21 -11.70 -24.31 56.79
C LEU A 21 -12.21 -24.65 55.39
N PHE A 22 -13.25 -25.47 55.27
CA PHE A 22 -13.85 -25.79 53.97
C PHE A 22 -14.48 -24.56 53.29
N ALA A 23 -15.07 -23.65 54.06
CA ALA A 23 -15.59 -22.40 53.51
C ALA A 23 -14.45 -21.51 52.98
N ALA A 24 -13.37 -21.32 53.75
CA ALA A 24 -12.20 -20.57 53.31
C ALA A 24 -11.61 -21.15 52.02
N LEU A 25 -11.40 -22.48 51.98
CA LEU A 25 -10.83 -23.16 50.81
C LEU A 25 -11.69 -22.98 49.54
N ARG A 26 -13.02 -23.05 49.68
CA ARG A 26 -13.96 -22.82 48.56
C ARG A 26 -13.89 -21.40 48.04
N TRP A 27 -13.80 -20.42 48.94
CA TRP A 27 -13.65 -19.02 48.55
C TRP A 27 -12.30 -18.74 47.90
N THR A 28 -11.21 -19.32 48.40
CA THR A 28 -9.89 -19.20 47.77
C THR A 28 -9.88 -19.83 46.37
N ALA A 29 -10.48 -21.01 46.22
CA ALA A 29 -10.62 -21.65 44.91
C ALA A 29 -11.45 -20.80 43.93
N ALA A 30 -12.57 -20.21 44.40
CA ALA A 30 -13.38 -19.32 43.57
C ALA A 30 -12.58 -18.09 43.12
N VAL A 31 -11.85 -17.43 44.02
CA VAL A 31 -11.00 -16.28 43.70
C VAL A 31 -9.93 -16.66 42.68
N LEU A 32 -9.28 -17.81 42.83
CA LEU A 32 -8.26 -18.27 41.88
C LEU A 32 -8.86 -18.54 40.50
N VAL A 33 -10.04 -19.15 40.42
CA VAL A 33 -10.74 -19.38 39.15
C VAL A 33 -11.09 -18.04 38.47
N PHE A 34 -11.67 -17.10 39.22
CA PHE A 34 -12.01 -15.78 38.67
C PHE A 34 -10.76 -15.00 38.24
N ALA A 35 -9.68 -15.06 39.01
CA ALA A 35 -8.41 -14.43 38.66
C ALA A 35 -7.80 -15.06 37.38
N ALA A 36 -7.79 -16.39 37.27
CA ALA A 36 -7.26 -17.08 36.10
C ALA A 36 -8.09 -16.81 34.84
N VAL A 37 -9.42 -16.91 34.93
CA VAL A 37 -10.33 -16.64 33.81
C VAL A 37 -10.27 -15.17 33.41
N GLY A 38 -10.32 -14.25 34.38
CA GLY A 38 -10.24 -12.81 34.13
C GLY A 38 -8.93 -12.41 33.45
N THR A 39 -7.80 -12.95 33.93
CA THR A 39 -6.48 -12.69 33.32
C THR A 39 -6.38 -13.32 31.93
N GLY A 40 -6.89 -14.54 31.74
CA GLY A 40 -6.90 -15.20 30.44
C GLY A 40 -7.74 -14.45 29.39
N VAL A 41 -8.92 -13.97 29.77
CA VAL A 41 -9.78 -13.15 28.90
C VAL A 41 -9.12 -11.79 28.61
N ALA A 42 -8.59 -11.12 29.63
CA ALA A 42 -7.91 -9.83 29.44
C ALA A 42 -6.69 -9.97 28.53
N TYR A 43 -5.88 -11.00 28.71
CA TYR A 43 -4.72 -11.29 27.85
C TYR A 43 -5.16 -11.64 26.43
N GLY A 44 -6.19 -12.46 26.27
CA GLY A 44 -6.74 -12.83 24.96
C GLY A 44 -7.25 -11.62 24.16
N ILE A 45 -7.98 -10.71 24.82
CA ILE A 45 -8.50 -9.50 24.16
C ILE A 45 -7.40 -8.47 23.90
N SER A 46 -6.51 -8.24 24.86
CA SER A 46 -5.46 -7.21 24.73
C SER A 46 -4.39 -7.56 23.70
N ARG A 47 -4.18 -8.85 23.42
CA ARG A 47 -3.20 -9.31 22.42
C ARG A 47 -3.79 -9.54 21.04
N ALA A 48 -5.11 -9.66 20.93
CA ALA A 48 -5.77 -9.83 19.64
C ALA A 48 -5.66 -8.52 18.83
N GLU A 49 -5.19 -8.62 17.60
CA GLU A 49 -5.32 -7.52 16.66
C GLU A 49 -6.80 -7.22 16.42
N ARG A 50 -7.16 -5.94 16.38
CA ARG A 50 -8.55 -5.47 16.24
C ARG A 50 -9.27 -6.13 15.05
N THR A 51 -8.53 -6.46 14.00
CA THR A 51 -9.00 -7.11 12.77
C THR A 51 -9.47 -8.55 12.95
N HIS A 52 -9.00 -9.24 13.98
CA HIS A 52 -9.29 -10.65 14.25
C HIS A 52 -10.34 -10.87 15.35
N VAL A 53 -10.92 -9.79 15.89
CA VAL A 53 -12.00 -9.86 16.88
C VAL A 53 -13.35 -9.87 16.15
N PRO A 54 -14.20 -10.90 16.34
CA PRO A 54 -15.53 -10.95 15.73
C PRO A 54 -16.34 -9.69 16.03
N GLY A 55 -16.90 -9.05 14.99
CA GLY A 55 -17.66 -7.80 15.11
C GLY A 55 -16.82 -6.51 15.19
N LEU A 56 -15.49 -6.62 15.22
CA LEU A 56 -14.53 -5.49 15.16
C LEU A 56 -13.62 -5.55 13.93
N SER A 57 -13.75 -6.59 13.10
CA SER A 57 -13.09 -6.70 11.80
C SER A 57 -13.47 -5.51 10.93
N THR A 58 -12.51 -4.64 10.62
CA THR A 58 -12.68 -3.62 9.61
C THR A 58 -12.79 -4.29 8.25
N LEU A 59 -13.89 -4.03 7.53
CA LEU A 59 -13.95 -4.36 6.11
C LEU A 59 -12.72 -3.74 5.41
N GLY A 60 -12.10 -4.49 4.51
CA GLY A 60 -10.95 -4.00 3.76
C GLY A 60 -11.31 -2.68 3.07
N ASP A 61 -10.44 -1.68 3.18
CA ASP A 61 -10.61 -0.36 2.57
C ASP A 61 -10.31 -0.35 1.06
N GLY A 62 -10.18 -1.54 0.47
CA GLY A 62 -9.88 -1.77 -0.93
C GLY A 62 -8.39 -1.74 -1.26
N ARG A 63 -7.49 -1.42 -0.32
CA ARG A 63 -6.04 -1.38 -0.58
C ARG A 63 -5.49 -2.76 -0.94
N TRP A 64 -4.45 -2.76 -1.77
CA TRP A 64 -3.68 -3.95 -2.06
C TRP A 64 -2.55 -4.12 -1.04
N THR A 65 -2.22 -5.37 -0.75
CA THR A 65 -1.05 -5.69 0.07
C THR A 65 0.19 -5.65 -0.81
N TYR A 66 1.11 -4.73 -0.50
CA TYR A 66 2.43 -4.68 -1.15
C TYR A 66 3.46 -5.36 -0.25
N PRO A 67 4.49 -6.00 -0.83
CA PRO A 67 5.66 -6.45 -0.08
C PRO A 67 6.26 -5.30 0.72
N THR A 68 6.96 -5.61 1.82
CA THR A 68 7.66 -4.59 2.60
C THR A 68 8.63 -3.81 1.72
N LEU A 69 8.38 -2.51 1.59
CA LEU A 69 9.23 -1.62 0.81
C LEU A 69 10.46 -1.25 1.62
N SER A 70 11.63 -1.42 1.01
CA SER A 70 12.89 -0.92 1.53
C SER A 70 13.52 -0.01 0.50
N ARG A 71 14.11 1.09 0.97
CA ARG A 71 14.88 1.97 0.09
C ARG A 71 16.21 1.28 -0.24
N PRO A 72 16.60 1.19 -1.51
CA PRO A 72 17.88 0.59 -1.85
C PRO A 72 19.02 1.41 -1.24
N ALA A 73 20.09 0.71 -0.84
CA ALA A 73 21.27 1.38 -0.30
C ALA A 73 21.92 2.27 -1.37
N LEU A 74 22.31 3.49 -0.98
CA LEU A 74 23.04 4.37 -1.86
C LEU A 74 24.46 3.83 -2.10
N PRO A 75 25.01 4.02 -3.32
CA PRO A 75 26.44 3.83 -3.54
C PRO A 75 27.28 4.66 -2.56
N VAL A 76 28.43 4.14 -2.16
CA VAL A 76 29.33 4.83 -1.21
C VAL A 76 29.72 6.20 -1.77
N GLY A 77 29.50 7.25 -0.97
CA GLY A 77 29.82 8.63 -1.34
C GLY A 77 28.81 9.32 -2.25
N ALA A 78 27.74 8.63 -2.68
CA ALA A 78 26.67 9.25 -3.45
C ALA A 78 25.74 10.07 -2.53
N PRO A 79 25.36 11.29 -2.92
CA PRO A 79 24.40 12.09 -2.16
C PRO A 79 22.97 11.55 -2.29
N LEU A 80 22.08 12.00 -1.40
CA LEU A 80 20.65 11.76 -1.55
C LEU A 80 20.11 12.48 -2.79
N ALA A 81 19.06 11.92 -3.42
CA ALA A 81 18.41 12.55 -4.58
C ALA A 81 17.95 13.98 -4.25
N LYS A 82 17.28 14.16 -3.10
CA LYS A 82 16.89 15.47 -2.55
C LYS A 82 17.85 15.89 -1.43
N GLY A 83 19.08 16.25 -1.79
CA GLY A 83 20.13 16.70 -0.88
C GLY A 83 20.76 18.04 -1.30
N PRO A 84 21.28 18.86 -0.36
CA PRO A 84 21.90 20.16 -0.68
C PRO A 84 23.16 20.02 -1.55
N ASP A 85 23.79 18.86 -1.52
CA ASP A 85 24.97 18.44 -2.28
C ASP A 85 24.63 17.81 -3.64
N ASN A 86 23.35 17.65 -3.98
CA ASN A 86 22.87 17.07 -5.23
C ASN A 86 21.92 18.02 -5.99
N ARG A 87 22.45 19.18 -6.41
CA ARG A 87 21.66 20.19 -7.14
C ARG A 87 20.93 19.68 -8.40
N PRO A 88 21.48 18.72 -9.18
CA PRO A 88 20.77 18.18 -10.33
C PRO A 88 19.60 17.23 -9.99
N GLY A 89 19.43 16.86 -8.71
CA GLY A 89 18.38 15.93 -8.28
C GLY A 89 18.62 14.48 -8.71
N THR A 90 19.86 14.09 -8.99
CA THR A 90 20.18 12.79 -9.58
C THR A 90 19.92 11.62 -8.62
N HIS A 91 19.19 10.61 -9.08
CA HIS A 91 19.05 9.34 -8.38
C HIS A 91 20.25 8.43 -8.66
N TYR A 92 21.11 8.24 -7.67
CA TYR A 92 22.30 7.37 -7.82
C TYR A 92 22.02 5.87 -7.66
N VAL A 93 20.81 5.52 -7.23
CA VAL A 93 20.37 4.14 -7.06
C VAL A 93 19.86 3.56 -8.40
N PRO A 94 20.05 2.26 -8.66
CA PRO A 94 19.47 1.62 -9.84
C PRO A 94 17.95 1.77 -9.88
N LEU A 95 17.38 2.13 -11.04
CA LEU A 95 15.93 2.36 -11.16
C LEU A 95 15.11 1.11 -10.81
N THR A 96 15.63 -0.09 -11.08
CA THR A 96 14.96 -1.35 -10.72
C THR A 96 14.70 -1.49 -9.22
N GLY A 97 15.56 -0.90 -8.37
CA GLY A 97 15.36 -0.85 -6.92
C GLY A 97 14.40 0.25 -6.47
N LEU A 98 14.12 1.23 -7.33
CA LEU A 98 13.18 2.31 -7.09
C LEU A 98 11.79 2.03 -7.67
N LEU A 99 11.66 1.00 -8.51
CA LEU A 99 10.40 0.62 -9.15
C LEU A 99 9.55 -0.23 -8.22
N LEU A 100 8.32 0.21 -7.96
CA LEU A 100 7.39 -0.44 -7.04
C LEU A 100 7.19 -1.92 -7.37
N PRO A 101 7.34 -2.86 -6.41
CA PRO A 101 7.03 -4.27 -6.61
C PRO A 101 5.53 -4.46 -6.87
N ALA A 102 5.18 -5.52 -7.58
CA ALA A 102 3.77 -5.89 -7.72
C ALA A 102 3.18 -6.25 -6.34
N PRO A 103 1.89 -5.96 -6.09
CA PRO A 103 1.22 -6.38 -4.88
C PRO A 103 1.14 -7.91 -4.80
N GLU A 104 0.99 -8.41 -3.58
CA GLU A 104 0.91 -9.84 -3.31
C GLU A 104 -0.26 -10.49 -4.07
N GLY A 105 0.02 -11.61 -4.72
CA GLY A 105 -0.96 -12.35 -5.51
C GLY A 105 -1.25 -11.78 -6.91
N ALA A 106 -0.64 -10.65 -7.29
CA ALA A 106 -0.72 -10.17 -8.67
C ALA A 106 0.11 -11.06 -9.62
N ARG A 107 -0.37 -11.16 -10.86
CA ARG A 107 0.33 -11.88 -11.93
C ARG A 107 1.12 -10.88 -12.78
N PRO A 108 2.30 -11.24 -13.31
CA PRO A 108 2.99 -10.40 -14.29
C PRO A 108 2.08 -10.10 -15.48
N ASP A 109 2.16 -8.86 -15.98
CA ASP A 109 1.51 -8.46 -17.23
C ASP A 109 2.55 -8.44 -18.35
N ASP A 110 2.37 -9.32 -19.34
CA ASP A 110 3.30 -9.48 -20.46
C ASP A 110 3.29 -8.29 -21.42
N ALA A 111 2.39 -7.30 -21.26
CA ALA A 111 2.45 -6.06 -22.03
C ALA A 111 3.72 -5.25 -21.70
N VAL A 112 4.22 -5.35 -20.46
CA VAL A 112 5.47 -4.72 -20.03
C VAL A 112 6.55 -5.79 -19.93
N LYS A 113 7.43 -5.84 -20.94
CA LYS A 113 8.51 -6.84 -21.02
C LYS A 113 9.86 -6.19 -20.69
N PRO A 114 10.26 -6.15 -19.41
CA PRO A 114 11.63 -5.79 -19.08
C PRO A 114 12.59 -6.88 -19.56
N ASP A 115 13.79 -6.47 -19.96
CA ASP A 115 14.91 -7.40 -20.15
C ASP A 115 15.47 -7.90 -18.81
N LYS A 116 16.59 -8.64 -18.85
CA LYS A 116 17.22 -9.21 -17.65
C LYS A 116 17.70 -8.15 -16.65
N ASP A 117 17.96 -6.93 -17.12
CA ASP A 117 18.43 -5.81 -16.31
C ASP A 117 17.27 -4.89 -15.89
N GLY A 118 16.03 -5.26 -16.22
CA GLY A 118 14.82 -4.50 -15.90
C GLY A 118 14.49 -3.39 -16.90
N SER A 119 15.24 -3.28 -18.00
CA SER A 119 15.07 -2.22 -18.99
C SER A 119 13.90 -2.53 -19.94
N VAL A 120 13.14 -1.50 -20.32
CA VAL A 120 12.04 -1.61 -21.29
C VAL A 120 12.38 -0.76 -22.51
N SER A 121 12.04 -1.25 -23.71
CA SER A 121 12.25 -0.46 -24.94
C SER A 121 11.35 0.78 -24.99
N VAL A 122 11.87 1.87 -25.58
CA VAL A 122 11.09 3.10 -25.78
C VAL A 122 9.81 2.83 -26.57
N ASP A 123 9.87 2.01 -27.62
CA ASP A 123 8.69 1.69 -28.43
C ASP A 123 7.62 0.92 -27.64
N ALA A 124 8.01 0.07 -26.67
CA ALA A 124 7.07 -0.60 -25.77
C ALA A 124 6.40 0.40 -24.81
N PHE A 125 7.15 1.34 -24.23
CA PHE A 125 6.56 2.41 -23.43
C PHE A 125 5.64 3.32 -24.26
N LEU A 126 6.04 3.67 -25.48
CA LEU A 126 5.22 4.48 -26.37
C LEU A 126 3.94 3.76 -26.82
N ALA A 127 3.86 2.44 -26.70
CA ALA A 127 2.64 1.70 -26.99
C ALA A 127 1.47 2.06 -26.05
N GLU A 128 1.76 2.59 -24.85
CA GLU A 128 0.78 3.12 -23.90
C GLU A 128 0.04 4.35 -24.43
N TYR A 129 0.62 5.04 -25.41
CA TYR A 129 0.07 6.26 -25.98
C TYR A 129 -0.65 5.97 -27.29
N ALA A 130 -1.59 6.85 -27.63
CA ALA A 130 -2.31 6.79 -28.90
C ALA A 130 -1.33 6.83 -30.10
N PRO A 131 -1.56 6.05 -31.17
CA PRO A 131 -0.59 5.86 -32.26
C PRO A 131 -0.06 7.17 -32.89
N ASP A 132 -0.92 8.18 -33.02
CA ASP A 132 -0.61 9.50 -33.57
C ASP A 132 0.30 10.34 -32.67
N ARG A 133 0.37 10.03 -31.38
CA ARG A 133 1.23 10.71 -30.39
C ARG A 133 2.65 10.16 -30.33
N ARG A 134 2.84 8.90 -30.71
CA ARG A 134 4.07 8.14 -30.45
C ARG A 134 5.30 8.76 -31.13
N ALA A 135 5.18 9.17 -32.39
CA ALA A 135 6.29 9.74 -33.14
C ALA A 135 6.84 11.02 -32.48
N LYS A 136 5.94 11.93 -32.08
CA LYS A 136 6.32 13.16 -31.41
C LYS A 136 6.91 12.90 -30.02
N LEU A 137 6.37 11.96 -29.26
CA LEU A 137 6.92 11.58 -27.96
C LEU A 137 8.29 10.91 -28.10
N LYS A 138 8.51 10.12 -29.15
CA LYS A 138 9.81 9.51 -29.43
C LYS A 138 10.88 10.57 -29.67
N GLU A 139 10.61 11.50 -30.58
CA GLU A 139 11.49 12.64 -30.86
C GLU A 139 11.79 13.44 -29.59
N TYR A 140 10.77 13.65 -28.75
CA TYR A 140 10.90 14.34 -27.49
C TYR A 140 11.84 13.61 -26.50
N LEU A 141 11.65 12.30 -26.32
CA LEU A 141 12.52 11.48 -25.46
C LEU A 141 13.97 11.44 -25.95
N GLU A 142 14.18 11.45 -27.27
CA GLU A 142 15.50 11.53 -27.88
C GLU A 142 16.15 12.90 -27.66
N TYR A 143 15.40 13.99 -27.83
CA TYR A 143 15.89 15.36 -27.69
C TYR A 143 16.21 15.72 -26.23
N GLU A 144 15.32 15.38 -25.29
CA GLU A 144 15.53 15.64 -23.86
C GLU A 144 16.49 14.64 -23.19
N GLY A 145 17.04 13.71 -23.97
CA GLY A 145 18.12 12.84 -23.53
C GLY A 145 17.70 11.82 -22.48
N LEU A 146 16.62 11.08 -22.74
CA LEU A 146 16.26 9.88 -21.97
C LEU A 146 17.49 8.96 -21.86
N ARG A 147 17.87 8.62 -20.62
CA ARG A 147 19.07 7.83 -20.30
C ARG A 147 18.74 6.39 -19.98
N GLN A 148 17.68 6.18 -19.22
CA GLN A 148 17.26 4.85 -18.79
C GLN A 148 15.73 4.80 -18.73
N LEU A 149 15.18 3.64 -19.06
CA LEU A 149 13.76 3.34 -18.97
C LEU A 149 13.62 1.95 -18.36
N THR A 150 13.01 1.85 -17.20
CA THR A 150 12.63 0.57 -16.58
C THR A 150 11.12 0.51 -16.43
N GLY A 151 10.55 -0.68 -16.42
CA GLY A 151 9.12 -0.85 -16.23
C GLY A 151 8.75 -2.22 -15.68
N ARG A 152 7.55 -2.28 -15.10
CA ARG A 152 6.93 -3.49 -14.57
C ARG A 152 5.43 -3.42 -14.81
N GLY A 153 4.88 -4.52 -15.31
CA GLY A 153 3.45 -4.72 -15.50
C GLY A 153 2.93 -5.80 -14.57
N TRP A 154 1.73 -5.60 -14.01
CA TRP A 154 1.02 -6.64 -13.26
C TRP A 154 -0.49 -6.53 -13.38
N THR A 155 -1.18 -7.65 -13.21
CA THR A 155 -2.63 -7.74 -13.10
C THR A 155 -3.03 -8.29 -11.73
N THR A 156 -3.86 -7.56 -11.00
CA THR A 156 -4.43 -7.99 -9.71
C THR A 156 -5.66 -8.88 -9.89
N ALA A 157 -6.05 -9.58 -8.83
CA ALA A 157 -7.19 -10.51 -8.86
C ALA A 157 -8.54 -9.84 -9.21
N ASP A 158 -8.66 -8.53 -8.97
CA ASP A 158 -9.82 -7.72 -9.34
C ASP A 158 -9.86 -7.31 -10.83
N GLY A 159 -8.87 -7.76 -11.61
CA GLY A 159 -8.72 -7.49 -13.04
C GLY A 159 -8.03 -6.17 -13.38
N THR A 160 -7.53 -5.43 -12.39
CA THR A 160 -6.81 -4.17 -12.64
C THR A 160 -5.42 -4.47 -13.17
N ARG A 161 -5.14 -3.97 -14.38
CA ARG A 161 -3.80 -3.97 -14.97
C ARG A 161 -3.08 -2.70 -14.55
N THR A 162 -1.85 -2.83 -14.10
CA THR A 162 -0.99 -1.71 -13.73
C THR A 162 0.33 -1.81 -14.47
N HIS A 163 0.67 -0.76 -15.21
CA HIS A 163 1.98 -0.59 -15.82
C HIS A 163 2.68 0.57 -15.13
N ALA A 164 3.81 0.29 -14.48
CA ALA A 164 4.63 1.29 -13.83
C ALA A 164 5.96 1.41 -14.58
N TYR A 165 6.32 2.64 -14.94
CA TYR A 165 7.56 2.98 -15.63
C TYR A 165 8.34 4.01 -14.82
N LEU A 166 9.67 3.93 -14.87
CA LEU A 166 10.57 5.00 -14.46
C LEU A 166 11.45 5.39 -15.64
N LEU A 167 11.40 6.67 -16.00
CA LEU A 167 12.21 7.31 -17.02
C LEU A 167 13.25 8.17 -16.31
N ARG A 168 14.53 7.91 -16.55
CA ARG A 168 15.62 8.76 -16.07
C ARG A 168 16.12 9.64 -17.20
N PHE A 169 16.19 10.94 -16.95
CA PHE A 169 16.74 11.96 -17.84
C PHE A 169 18.11 12.41 -17.37
N HIS A 170 18.70 13.40 -18.04
CA HIS A 170 20.00 13.92 -17.67
C HIS A 170 19.99 14.71 -16.34
N ALA A 171 18.89 15.42 -16.06
CA ALA A 171 18.69 16.23 -14.86
C ALA A 171 17.20 16.55 -14.69
N GLU A 172 16.83 17.13 -13.55
CA GLU A 172 15.45 17.50 -13.21
C GLU A 172 14.75 18.37 -14.26
N GLY A 173 15.42 19.39 -14.82
CA GLY A 173 14.79 20.27 -15.82
C GLY A 173 14.34 19.58 -17.11
N PHE A 174 14.83 18.36 -17.41
CA PHE A 174 14.39 17.56 -18.56
C PHE A 174 13.13 16.74 -18.25
N VAL A 175 12.86 16.47 -16.97
CA VAL A 175 11.62 15.81 -16.51
C VAL A 175 10.43 16.75 -16.71
N ASP A 176 10.55 18.00 -16.26
CA ASP A 176 9.48 19.03 -16.36
C ASP A 176 8.98 19.26 -17.79
N ALA A 177 9.87 19.04 -18.74
CA ALA A 177 9.63 19.34 -20.14
C ALA A 177 8.82 18.19 -20.81
N PHE A 178 8.81 16.97 -20.25
CA PHE A 178 8.11 15.81 -20.80
C PHE A 178 6.59 15.96 -20.84
N ALA A 179 6.06 16.19 -22.05
CA ALA A 179 4.63 16.41 -22.29
C ALA A 179 3.74 15.14 -22.20
N GLY A 180 4.31 13.96 -21.90
CA GLY A 180 3.56 12.69 -21.78
C GLY A 180 2.68 12.55 -20.53
N CYS A 181 2.69 13.57 -19.66
CA CYS A 181 1.98 13.60 -18.39
C CYS A 181 1.05 14.83 -18.31
N SER A 182 -0.05 14.84 -19.07
CA SER A 182 -1.03 15.93 -19.04
C SER A 182 -2.42 15.48 -19.48
N THR A 183 -3.44 16.30 -19.21
CA THR A 183 -4.82 16.08 -19.72
C THR A 183 -4.92 16.10 -21.25
N ASN A 184 -3.96 16.74 -21.92
CA ASN A 184 -3.91 16.82 -23.38
C ASN A 184 -3.23 15.60 -24.02
N MET A 185 -2.70 14.69 -23.20
CA MET A 185 -2.08 13.47 -23.68
C MET A 185 -3.13 12.39 -23.86
N GLN A 186 -3.07 11.68 -24.98
CA GLN A 186 -4.00 10.61 -25.32
C GLN A 186 -3.32 9.27 -25.09
N LEU A 187 -3.87 8.48 -24.18
CA LEU A 187 -3.44 7.10 -23.96
C LEU A 187 -4.12 6.17 -24.96
N ALA A 188 -3.50 5.04 -25.26
CA ALA A 188 -4.12 4.00 -26.07
C ALA A 188 -5.36 3.47 -25.34
N GLY A 189 -6.53 3.65 -25.95
CA GLY A 189 -7.81 3.25 -25.36
C GLY A 189 -8.47 4.27 -24.44
N ALA A 190 -7.77 5.35 -24.05
CA ALA A 190 -8.31 6.45 -23.24
C ALA A 190 -7.94 7.81 -23.86
N PRO A 191 -8.76 8.32 -24.81
CA PRO A 191 -8.47 9.53 -25.57
C PRO A 191 -8.68 10.83 -24.79
N VAL A 192 -9.36 10.77 -23.65
CA VAL A 192 -9.70 11.94 -22.83
C VAL A 192 -9.29 11.66 -21.39
N LEU A 193 -8.51 12.57 -20.81
CA LEU A 193 -8.11 12.52 -19.41
C LEU A 193 -8.49 13.84 -18.72
N GLU A 194 -8.99 13.72 -17.50
CA GLU A 194 -9.29 14.82 -16.61
C GLU A 194 -8.43 14.71 -15.34
N MET A 195 -8.20 15.83 -14.66
CA MET A 195 -7.51 15.79 -13.36
C MET A 195 -8.31 14.98 -12.34
N ASP A 196 -7.64 14.12 -11.59
CA ASP A 196 -8.26 13.43 -10.45
C ASP A 196 -8.34 14.39 -9.25
N LEU A 197 -9.43 15.15 -9.17
CA LEU A 197 -9.65 16.13 -8.10
C LEU A 197 -9.68 15.51 -6.70
N SER A 198 -9.98 14.21 -6.58
CA SER A 198 -10.02 13.52 -5.28
C SER A 198 -8.62 13.41 -4.64
N TRP A 199 -7.55 13.52 -5.44
CA TRP A 199 -6.18 13.57 -4.95
C TRP A 199 -5.92 14.76 -4.03
N ARG A 200 -6.53 15.91 -4.30
CA ARG A 200 -6.37 17.13 -3.48
C ARG A 200 -6.86 16.92 -2.06
N ASP A 201 -7.94 16.15 -1.89
CA ASP A 201 -8.48 15.81 -0.58
C ASP A 201 -7.54 14.89 0.18
N VAL A 202 -6.85 13.98 -0.51
CA VAL A 202 -5.86 13.08 0.11
C VAL A 202 -4.64 13.87 0.59
N VAL A 203 -4.08 14.73 -0.26
CA VAL A 203 -2.91 15.54 0.09
C VAL A 203 -3.21 16.55 1.21
N SER A 204 -4.41 17.14 1.20
CA SER A 204 -4.81 18.10 2.24
C SER A 204 -5.06 17.45 3.61
N LYS A 205 -5.50 16.18 3.64
CA LYS A 205 -5.76 15.41 4.87
C LYS A 205 -4.54 14.68 5.42
N GLN A 206 -3.38 14.70 4.75
CA GLN A 206 -2.16 14.14 5.32
C GLN A 206 -1.76 14.93 6.58
N GLU A 207 -1.52 14.19 7.67
CA GLU A 207 -1.06 14.67 8.97
C GLU A 207 0.12 15.64 8.85
N GLN A 208 0.16 16.67 9.69
CA GLN A 208 1.28 17.59 9.76
C GLN A 208 2.55 16.82 10.19
N GLY A 209 3.52 16.71 9.28
CA GLY A 209 4.77 15.95 9.49
C GLY A 209 4.94 14.72 8.60
N ALA A 210 3.87 14.25 7.92
CA ALA A 210 4.03 13.28 6.84
C ALA A 210 4.65 13.97 5.61
N LYS A 211 5.69 13.37 5.01
CA LYS A 211 6.28 13.88 3.77
C LYS A 211 5.23 13.78 2.66
N ARG A 212 4.76 14.93 2.18
CA ARG A 212 3.77 14.99 1.09
C ARG A 212 4.43 14.52 -0.21
N PRO A 213 3.74 13.74 -1.04
CA PRO A 213 4.18 13.47 -2.40
C PRO A 213 4.28 14.80 -3.16
N GLU A 214 5.49 15.17 -3.56
CA GLU A 214 5.76 16.34 -4.42
C GLU A 214 5.86 15.89 -5.88
N GLY A 215 5.61 16.81 -6.82
CA GLY A 215 5.69 16.50 -8.26
C GLY A 215 4.65 15.48 -8.73
N VAL A 216 3.54 15.29 -8.00
CA VAL A 216 2.53 14.28 -8.32
C VAL A 216 1.34 14.89 -9.06
N SER A 217 1.10 14.40 -10.27
CA SER A 217 -0.05 14.76 -11.11
C SER A 217 -0.88 13.52 -11.43
N LEU A 218 -2.16 13.53 -11.04
CA LEU A 218 -3.08 12.41 -11.25
C LEU A 218 -4.19 12.78 -12.23
N PHE A 219 -4.46 11.87 -13.15
CA PHE A 219 -5.49 11.99 -14.15
C PHE A 219 -6.34 10.73 -14.23
N LYS A 220 -7.58 10.88 -14.65
CA LYS A 220 -8.53 9.79 -14.86
C LYS A 220 -9.34 10.04 -16.11
N GLU A 221 -9.77 8.97 -16.74
CA GLU A 221 -10.82 9.03 -17.72
C GLU A 221 -12.17 9.32 -17.02
N PRO A 222 -13.01 10.26 -17.51
CA PRO A 222 -14.30 10.57 -16.88
C PRO A 222 -15.26 9.37 -16.82
N GLY A 223 -15.09 8.42 -17.74
CA GLY A 223 -15.73 7.12 -17.85
C GLY A 223 -15.14 6.40 -19.06
N PRO A 224 -15.37 5.09 -19.26
CA PRO A 224 -14.73 4.35 -20.35
C PRO A 224 -15.21 4.88 -21.71
N ALA A 225 -14.43 5.75 -22.35
CA ALA A 225 -14.89 6.58 -23.48
C ALA A 225 -14.97 5.79 -24.79
N ASN A 226 -14.11 4.77 -24.94
CA ASN A 226 -13.98 3.97 -26.17
C ASN A 226 -14.11 2.45 -25.94
N GLY A 227 -14.65 2.02 -24.80
CA GLY A 227 -14.76 0.59 -24.50
C GLY A 227 -15.45 0.29 -23.17
N ASP A 228 -15.12 -0.86 -22.59
CA ASP A 228 -15.60 -1.28 -21.27
C ASP A 228 -14.57 -0.98 -20.16
N GLU A 229 -13.40 -0.41 -20.47
CA GLU A 229 -12.32 -0.21 -19.51
C GLU A 229 -12.06 1.27 -19.22
N GLN A 230 -11.91 1.61 -17.94
CA GLN A 230 -11.45 2.93 -17.52
C GLN A 230 -9.94 2.93 -17.34
N THR A 231 -9.29 4.05 -17.67
CA THR A 231 -7.86 4.29 -17.38
C THR A 231 -7.64 5.41 -16.38
N LYS A 232 -6.65 5.24 -15.50
CA LYS A 232 -6.07 6.28 -14.64
C LYS A 232 -4.57 6.40 -14.87
N LEU A 233 -4.07 7.62 -14.85
CA LEU A 233 -2.68 7.97 -15.10
C LEU A 233 -2.12 8.75 -13.90
N GLY A 234 -1.03 8.27 -13.33
CA GLY A 234 -0.27 8.97 -12.30
C GLY A 234 1.13 9.29 -12.79
N CYS A 235 1.54 10.54 -12.63
CA CYS A 235 2.90 10.98 -12.93
C CYS A 235 3.56 11.51 -11.67
N ILE A 236 4.84 11.16 -11.46
CA ILE A 236 5.62 11.59 -10.30
C ILE A 236 6.97 12.10 -10.78
N GLU A 237 7.20 13.39 -10.60
CA GLU A 237 8.45 14.05 -10.91
C GLU A 237 9.33 14.05 -9.65
N ALA A 238 10.51 13.45 -9.76
CA ALA A 238 11.46 13.36 -8.66
C ALA A 238 12.88 13.52 -9.20
N GLY A 239 13.40 14.76 -9.16
CA GLY A 239 14.74 15.05 -9.66
C GLY A 239 14.87 14.61 -11.13
N ASP A 240 15.92 13.85 -11.45
CA ASP A 240 16.15 13.33 -12.80
C ASP A 240 15.23 12.16 -13.24
N VAL A 241 14.26 11.75 -12.41
CA VAL A 241 13.36 10.62 -12.69
C VAL A 241 11.90 11.07 -12.80
N LEU A 242 11.24 10.63 -13.87
CA LEU A 242 9.80 10.66 -14.03
C LEU A 242 9.23 9.24 -13.84
N SER A 243 8.29 9.09 -12.91
CA SER A 243 7.44 7.89 -12.86
C SER A 243 6.17 8.10 -13.66
N VAL A 244 5.79 7.09 -14.45
CA VAL A 244 4.49 7.00 -15.12
C VAL A 244 3.81 5.72 -14.66
N ILE A 245 2.63 5.84 -14.05
CA ILE A 245 1.80 4.74 -13.57
C ILE A 245 0.48 4.77 -14.32
N ILE A 246 0.18 3.73 -15.06
CA ILE A 246 -1.08 3.57 -15.79
C ILE A 246 -1.83 2.41 -15.17
N GLN A 247 -3.06 2.65 -14.73
CA GLN A 247 -3.96 1.60 -14.27
C GLN A 247 -5.18 1.53 -15.18
N THR A 248 -5.47 0.33 -15.66
CA THR A 248 -6.58 0.07 -16.58
C THR A 248 -7.40 -1.09 -16.05
N ARG A 249 -8.73 -0.97 -16.10
CA ARG A 249 -9.62 -2.03 -15.62
C ARG A 249 -10.95 -1.98 -16.34
N LYS A 250 -11.52 -3.16 -16.62
CA LYS A 250 -12.93 -3.27 -16.99
C LYS A 250 -13.84 -2.65 -15.91
N GLY A 251 -14.77 -1.81 -16.33
CA GLY A 251 -15.55 -0.94 -15.48
C GLY A 251 -14.68 0.23 -15.00
N GLU A 252 -14.58 0.39 -13.69
CA GLU A 252 -13.86 1.51 -13.07
C GLU A 252 -12.61 1.05 -12.32
N VAL A 253 -11.55 1.84 -12.47
CA VAL A 253 -10.32 1.68 -11.68
C VAL A 253 -10.59 2.27 -10.29
N ALA A 254 -10.51 1.43 -9.26
CA ALA A 254 -10.76 1.85 -7.89
C ALA A 254 -9.77 2.94 -7.45
N THR A 255 -10.28 4.03 -6.88
CA THR A 255 -9.47 5.20 -6.50
C THR A 255 -8.45 4.88 -5.40
N VAL A 256 -8.83 4.10 -4.40
CA VAL A 256 -7.97 3.81 -3.24
C VAL A 256 -6.70 3.04 -3.63
N PRO A 257 -6.77 1.90 -4.36
CA PRO A 257 -5.58 1.22 -4.87
C PRO A 257 -4.70 2.07 -5.78
N PHE A 258 -5.32 2.89 -6.64
CA PHE A 258 -4.57 3.78 -7.54
C PHE A 258 -3.75 4.80 -6.74
N HIS A 259 -4.39 5.52 -5.82
CA HIS A 259 -3.69 6.49 -4.96
C HIS A 259 -2.64 5.82 -4.08
N GLN A 260 -2.92 4.64 -3.53
CA GLN A 260 -1.94 3.87 -2.77
C GLN A 260 -0.69 3.57 -3.61
N THR A 261 -0.88 3.10 -4.85
CA THR A 261 0.23 2.77 -5.77
C THR A 261 1.11 3.98 -6.04
N VAL A 262 0.51 5.14 -6.31
CA VAL A 262 1.22 6.41 -6.51
C VAL A 262 1.99 6.84 -5.26
N ILE A 263 1.35 6.77 -4.08
CA ILE A 263 1.98 7.13 -2.81
C ILE A 263 3.21 6.25 -2.55
N LEU A 264 3.09 4.94 -2.71
CA LEU A 264 4.18 4.00 -2.46
C LEU A 264 5.34 4.21 -3.46
N GLN A 265 5.04 4.46 -4.73
CA GLN A 265 6.07 4.79 -5.72
C GLN A 265 6.76 6.13 -5.40
N SER A 266 6.01 7.15 -4.98
CA SER A 266 6.57 8.44 -4.56
C SER A 266 7.48 8.29 -3.34
N GLN A 267 7.14 7.42 -2.38
CA GLN A 267 7.98 7.13 -1.21
C GLN A 267 9.32 6.48 -1.58
N LEU A 268 9.36 5.63 -2.62
CA LEU A 268 10.61 5.05 -3.11
C LEU A 268 11.53 6.10 -3.75
N LEU A 269 10.95 7.12 -4.40
CA LEU A 269 11.67 8.21 -5.07
C LEU A 269 12.04 9.39 -4.14
N SER A 270 11.48 9.44 -2.93
CA SER A 270 11.51 10.64 -2.07
C SER A 270 12.75 10.81 -1.22
#